data_AF-A0A2T6JHW2-F1
#
_entry.id   AF-A0A2T6JHW2-F1
#
_cell.length_a   1.000
_cell.length_b   1.000
_cell.length_c   1.000
_cell.angle_alpha   90.00
_cell.angle_beta   90.00
_cell.angle_gamma   90.00
#
_symmetry.space_group_name_H-M   'P 1'
#
loop_
_entity.id
_entity.type
_entity.pdbx_description
1 polymer ?
#
loop_
_entity_poly.entity_id
_entity_poly.type
_entity_poly.pdbx_seq_one_letter_code
_entity_poly.pdbx_strand_id
1 'polypeptide(L)' 'MSFINLKAWRAEGAREHNLPAYVIFHDATLAAIAGRNPASLDELPGISGMAAKKLEAYGTEVLGVVEKS' A
#
# COMPACT_ATOMS: atom_id res chain seq x y z
N MET A 1 13.74 -1.90 -2.93
CA MET A 1 12.95 -2.85 -3.75
C MET A 1 11.43 -2.71 -3.54
N SER A 2 10.98 -1.68 -2.81
CA SER A 2 9.66 -1.62 -2.15
C SER A 2 8.45 -1.48 -3.09
N PHE A 3 8.59 -0.83 -4.25
CA PHE A 3 7.46 -0.61 -5.18
C PHE A 3 6.94 -1.90 -5.83
N ILE A 4 7.83 -2.86 -6.11
CA ILE A 4 7.47 -4.10 -6.81
C ILE A 4 6.61 -4.97 -5.91
N ASN A 5 7.00 -5.11 -4.64
CA ASN A 5 6.26 -5.87 -3.63
C ASN A 5 4.88 -5.26 -3.35
N LEU A 6 4.78 -3.93 -3.23
CA LEU A 6 3.49 -3.25 -3.08
C LEU A 6 2.55 -3.48 -4.27
N LYS A 7 3.11 -3.51 -5.49
CA LYS A 7 2.35 -3.78 -6.71
C LYS A 7 1.86 -5.22 -6.79
N ALA A 8 2.66 -6.17 -6.31
CA ALA A 8 2.29 -7.58 -6.18
C ALA A 8 1.19 -7.78 -5.13
N TRP A 9 1.40 -7.25 -3.93
CA TRP A 9 0.41 -7.27 -2.84
C TRP A 9 -0.94 -6.67 -3.27
N ARG A 10 -0.92 -5.50 -3.93
CA ARG A 10 -2.14 -4.89 -4.48
C ARG A 10 -2.82 -5.82 -5.49
N ALA A 11 -2.05 -6.50 -6.34
CA ALA A 11 -2.61 -7.42 -7.32
C ALA A 11 -3.24 -8.65 -6.66
N GLU A 12 -2.68 -9.13 -5.55
CA GLU A 12 -3.26 -10.19 -4.73
C GLU A 12 -4.56 -9.72 -4.06
N GLY A 13 -4.56 -8.60 -3.35
CA GLY A 13 -5.77 -8.05 -2.73
C GLY A 13 -6.88 -7.73 -3.75
N ALA A 14 -6.51 -7.25 -4.94
CA ALA A 14 -7.45 -7.06 -6.05
C ALA A 14 -8.11 -8.37 -6.50
N ARG A 15 -7.33 -9.45 -6.60
CA ARG A 15 -7.84 -10.79 -6.93
C ARG A 15 -8.74 -11.34 -5.84
N GLU A 16 -8.36 -11.18 -4.57
CA GLU A 16 -9.15 -11.67 -3.44
C GLU A 16 -10.50 -10.98 -3.33
N HIS A 17 -10.54 -9.67 -3.55
CA HIS A 17 -11.78 -8.90 -3.50
C HIS A 17 -12.56 -8.91 -4.81
N ASN A 18 -12.07 -9.57 -5.87
CA ASN A 18 -12.63 -9.49 -7.23
C ASN A 18 -12.82 -8.05 -7.72
N LEU A 19 -11.98 -7.13 -7.25
CA LEU A 19 -12.05 -5.71 -7.55
C LEU A 19 -10.83 -5.29 -8.39
N PRO A 20 -10.97 -4.27 -9.25
CA PRO A 20 -9.84 -3.74 -9.98
C PRO A 20 -8.76 -3.21 -9.04
N ALA A 21 -7.49 -3.41 -9.39
CA ALA A 21 -6.37 -3.05 -8.52
C ALA A 21 -6.32 -1.55 -8.16
N TYR A 22 -6.79 -0.68 -9.05
CA TYR A 22 -6.92 0.76 -8.79
C TYR A 22 -7.91 1.08 -7.65
N VAL A 23 -8.87 0.19 -7.35
CA VAL A 23 -9.84 0.34 -6.25
C VAL A 23 -9.18 0.08 -4.90
N ILE A 24 -8.22 -0.85 -4.85
CA ILE A 24 -7.43 -1.13 -3.65
C ILE A 24 -6.52 0.07 -3.38
N PHE A 25 -5.60 0.37 -4.31
CA PHE A 25 -4.73 1.52 -4.26
C PHE A 25 -4.42 2.05 -5.66
N HIS A 26 -4.44 3.38 -5.81
CA HIS A 26 -3.96 4.04 -7.00
C HIS A 26 -2.44 3.93 -7.11
N ASP A 27 -1.93 3.88 -8.35
CA ASP A 27 -0.50 3.81 -8.63
C ASP A 27 0.25 5.03 -8.05
N ALA A 28 -0.39 6.19 -7.97
CA ALA A 28 0.16 7.39 -7.31
C ALA A 28 0.44 7.16 -5.82
N THR A 29 -0.48 6.48 -5.11
CA THR A 29 -0.30 6.17 -3.69
C THR A 29 0.77 5.10 -3.49
N LEU A 30 0.81 4.06 -4.33
CA LEU A 30 1.89 3.06 -4.29
C LEU A 30 3.27 3.68 -4.52
N ALA A 31 3.38 4.58 -5.51
CA ALA A 31 4.62 5.28 -5.81
C ALA A 31 5.05 6.20 -4.66
N ALA A 32 4.08 6.87 -4.02
CA ALA A 32 4.34 7.71 -2.86
C ALA A 32 4.77 6.88 -1.63
N ILE A 33 4.15 5.72 -1.36
CA ILE A 33 4.59 4.80 -0.30
C ILE A 33 6.01 4.30 -0.59
N ALA A 34 6.26 3.81 -1.82
CA ALA A 34 7.56 3.28 -2.18
C ALA A 34 8.68 4.33 -2.15
N GLY A 35 8.37 5.58 -2.54
CA GLY A 35 9.32 6.69 -2.47
C GLY A 35 9.57 7.17 -1.05
N ARG A 36 8.56 7.08 -0.17
CA ARG A 36 8.67 7.47 1.24
C ARG A 36 9.29 6.38 2.12
N ASN A 37 9.20 5.13 1.69
CA ASN A 37 9.69 3.94 2.37
C ASN A 37 9.41 3.95 3.89
N PRO A 38 8.13 4.06 4.28
CA PRO A 38 7.74 4.18 5.68
C PRO A 38 8.19 2.93 6.44
N ALA A 39 8.88 3.14 7.56
CA ALA A 39 9.31 2.08 8.46
C ALA A 39 8.30 1.88 9.60
N SER A 40 7.22 2.65 9.64
CA SER A 40 6.21 2.61 10.69
C SER A 40 4.83 3.02 10.18
N LEU A 41 3.78 2.53 10.84
CA LEU A 41 2.39 2.90 10.52
C LEU A 41 2.13 4.40 10.64
N ASP A 42 2.90 5.11 11.47
CA ASP A 42 2.79 6.55 11.70
C ASP A 42 3.34 7.40 10.53
N GLU A 43 4.12 6.80 9.63
CA GLU A 43 4.68 7.48 8.44
C GLU A 43 3.80 7.34 7.19
N LEU A 44 2.82 6.43 7.25
CA LEU A 44 1.80 6.23 6.23
C LEU A 44 0.68 7.30 6.23
N PRO A 45 0.17 7.82 7.38
CA PRO A 45 -0.79 8.92 7.38
C PRO A 45 -0.14 10.19 6.80
N GLY A 46 -0.71 10.69 5.70
CA GLY A 46 -0.19 11.84 4.94
C GLY A 46 0.18 11.51 3.50
N ILE A 47 0.13 10.24 3.09
CA ILE A 47 0.31 9.86 1.70
C ILE A 47 -0.93 10.22 0.89
N SER A 48 -0.74 10.96 -0.20
CA SER A 48 -1.83 11.34 -1.12
C SER A 48 -2.57 10.12 -1.67
N GLY A 49 -3.88 10.06 -1.43
CA GLY A 49 -4.75 8.95 -1.81
C GLY A 49 -4.86 7.82 -0.77
N MET A 50 -4.21 7.96 0.39
CA MET A 50 -4.34 7.04 1.52
C MET A 50 -5.37 7.57 2.52
N ALA A 51 -6.58 6.99 2.50
CA ALA A 51 -7.60 7.30 3.49
C ALA A 51 -7.25 6.63 4.83
N ALA A 52 -7.46 7.32 5.96
CA ALA A 52 -7.22 6.79 7.31
C ALA A 52 -7.87 5.41 7.51
N LYS A 53 -9.10 5.22 7.02
CA LYS A 53 -9.80 3.93 7.09
C LYS A 53 -9.12 2.80 6.29
N LYS A 54 -8.53 3.11 5.14
CA LYS A 54 -7.75 2.13 4.35
C LYS A 54 -6.39 1.87 4.97
N LEU A 55 -5.77 2.90 5.56
CA LEU A 55 -4.56 2.77 6.35
C LEU A 55 -4.77 1.84 7.54
N GLU A 56 -5.85 2.00 8.30
CA GLU A 56 -6.11 1.15 9.45
C GLU A 56 -6.39 -0.31 9.02
N ALA A 57 -7.05 -0.50 7.87
CA ALA A 57 -7.35 -1.83 7.35
C ALA A 57 -6.13 -2.54 6.73
N TYR A 58 -5.36 -1.82 5.91
CA TYR A 58 -4.29 -2.38 5.07
C TYR A 58 -2.89 -1.94 5.48
N GLY A 59 -2.74 -0.97 6.37
CA GLY A 59 -1.45 -0.38 6.75
C GLY A 59 -0.49 -1.41 7.32
N THR A 60 -0.97 -2.35 8.14
CA THR A 60 -0.16 -3.45 8.68
C THR A 60 0.35 -4.37 7.57
N GLU A 61 -0.50 -4.66 6.59
CA GLU A 61 -0.17 -5.50 5.44
C GLU A 61 0.84 -4.80 4.52
N VAL A 62 0.58 -3.53 4.19
CA VAL A 62 1.48 -2.65 3.44
C VAL A 62 2.83 -2.53 4.11
N LEU A 63 2.87 -2.29 5.43
CA LEU A 63 4.10 -2.19 6.21
C LEU A 63 4.87 -3.52 6.18
N GLY A 64 4.19 -4.65 6.39
CA GLY A 64 4.83 -5.97 6.30
C GLY A 64 5.39 -6.28 4.91
N VAL A 65 4.74 -5.78 3.85
CA VAL A 65 5.21 -5.92 2.46
C VAL A 65 6.43 -5.04 2.18
N VAL A 66 6.48 -3.83 2.75
CA VAL A 66 7.61 -2.89 2.66
C VAL A 66 8.80 -3.39 3.48
N GLU A 67 8.57 -3.90 4.69
CA GLU A 67 9.61 -4.40 5.60
C GLU A 67 10.26 -5.69 5.06
N LYS A 68 9.51 -6.53 4.34
CA LYS A 68 10.01 -7.77 3.71
C LYS A 68 10.78 -7.55 2.39
N SER A 69 11.16 -6.31 2.03
CA SER A 69 11.65 -5.92 0.69
C SER A 69 13.04 -5.29 0.66
#